data_AF-A0A8J5X1M0-F1
#
_entry.id   AF-A0A8J5X1M0-F1
#
_cell.length_a   1.000
_cell.length_b   1.000
_cell.length_c   1.000
_cell.angle_alpha   90.00
_cell.angle_beta   90.00
_cell.angle_gamma   90.00
#
_symmetry.space_group_name_H-M   'P 1'
#
loop_
_entity.id
_entity.type
_entity.pdbx_description
1 polymer ?
#
loop_
_entity_poly.entity_id
_entity_poly.type
_entity_poly.pdbx_seq_one_letter_code
_entity_poly.pdbx_strand_id
1 'polypeptide(L)'
;MAELAGLGALFADSEASCAAREPKRAQLTPGTVSQLVAKPPQPPSRPPADRNEIWAENEVDADDGFDADDGRAAAAYELVYKQRVSPQDMFLGIDPTRNPGTASCEDLVVRIQLPGAKASELDLEVQRTRLTLRTPRHKVRIHLPKAVDDERGNAKWVADKECLEVTLPVVDTLFLGDE
;
A
#
# COMPACT_ATOMS: atom_id res chain seq x y z
N MET A 1 -55.50 33.81 50.25
CA MET A 1 -54.64 34.94 49.85
C MET A 1 -53.34 34.38 49.27
N ALA A 2 -53.35 34.08 47.98
CA ALA A 2 -52.21 33.97 47.05
C ALA A 2 -52.78 33.34 45.76
N GLU A 3 -53.12 34.21 44.82
CA GLU A 3 -53.70 33.93 43.52
C GLU A 3 -52.55 33.89 42.49
N LEU A 4 -52.39 32.80 41.76
CA LEU A 4 -51.43 32.64 40.66
C LEU A 4 -52.20 32.70 39.35
N ALA A 5 -52.38 33.91 38.84
CA ALA A 5 -52.85 34.16 37.48
C ALA A 5 -51.65 34.27 36.54
N GLY A 6 -51.68 33.54 35.42
CA GLY A 6 -50.78 33.84 34.30
C GLY A 6 -50.44 32.66 33.41
N LEU A 7 -51.37 32.20 32.57
CA LEU A 7 -51.08 31.43 31.35
C LEU A 7 -52.32 31.33 30.43
N GLY A 8 -53.05 32.43 30.27
CA GLY A 8 -54.28 32.51 29.47
C GLY A 8 -54.18 33.23 28.13
N ALA A 9 -52.98 33.63 27.68
CA ALA A 9 -52.83 34.59 26.59
C ALA A 9 -51.86 34.14 25.48
N LEU A 10 -51.99 32.91 24.98
CA LEU A 10 -51.28 32.50 23.76
C LEU A 10 -52.18 31.98 22.63
N PHE A 11 -53.50 31.96 22.82
CA PHE A 11 -54.44 31.46 21.82
C PHE A 11 -55.63 32.42 21.69
N ALA A 12 -55.39 33.58 21.05
CA ALA A 12 -56.48 34.41 20.56
C ALA A 12 -56.05 35.15 19.29
N ASP A 13 -56.62 34.64 18.20
CA ASP A 13 -56.96 35.21 16.89
C ASP A 13 -56.12 36.30 16.23
N SER A 14 -55.75 36.02 14.97
CA SER A 14 -55.79 37.04 13.92
C SER A 14 -56.32 36.42 12.63
N GLU A 15 -57.50 36.88 12.23
CA GLU A 15 -58.23 36.57 11.01
C GLU A 15 -57.46 37.01 9.76
N ALA A 16 -57.43 36.15 8.73
CA ALA A 16 -57.33 36.61 7.33
C ALA A 16 -57.85 35.55 6.34
N SER A 17 -59.10 35.75 5.92
CA SER A 17 -59.65 35.54 4.57
C SER A 17 -59.46 34.20 3.85
N CYS A 18 -60.59 33.49 3.72
CA CYS A 18 -60.82 32.38 2.78
C CYS A 18 -60.70 32.84 1.31
N ALA A 19 -59.66 32.38 0.63
CA ALA A 19 -59.69 32.14 -0.81
C ALA A 19 -59.30 30.68 -1.06
N ALA A 20 -60.27 29.89 -1.51
CA ALA A 20 -60.15 28.45 -1.73
C ALA A 20 -59.01 28.09 -2.71
N ARG A 21 -58.15 27.16 -2.30
CA ARG A 21 -57.40 26.29 -3.21
C ARG A 21 -56.97 25.03 -2.46
N GLU A 22 -57.56 23.90 -2.80
CA GLU A 22 -57.14 22.59 -2.28
C GLU A 22 -55.65 22.36 -2.58
N PRO A 23 -54.83 21.95 -1.60
CA PRO A 23 -53.48 21.52 -1.90
C PRO A 23 -53.57 20.17 -2.62
N LYS A 24 -53.21 20.15 -3.91
CA LYS A 24 -53.03 18.88 -4.64
C LYS A 24 -52.02 18.03 -3.86
N ARG A 25 -52.50 16.92 -3.30
CA ARG A 25 -51.68 15.93 -2.60
C ARG A 25 -50.54 15.50 -3.52
N ALA A 26 -49.32 15.96 -3.21
CA ALA A 26 -48.14 15.55 -3.94
C ALA A 26 -47.99 14.03 -3.79
N GLN A 27 -47.94 13.32 -4.92
CA GLN A 27 -47.67 11.88 -4.92
C GLN A 27 -46.20 11.71 -4.53
N LEU A 28 -45.97 11.43 -3.25
CA LEU A 28 -44.66 11.05 -2.75
C LEU A 28 -44.32 9.68 -3.34
N THR A 29 -43.40 9.67 -4.31
CA THR A 29 -42.82 8.43 -4.81
C THR A 29 -41.50 8.17 -4.08
N PRO A 30 -41.09 6.91 -3.89
CA PRO A 30 -39.85 6.57 -3.19
C PRO A 30 -38.58 7.23 -3.79
N GLY A 31 -38.65 7.77 -5.02
CA GLY A 31 -37.53 8.42 -5.70
C GLY A 31 -37.30 9.90 -5.33
N THR A 32 -38.15 10.54 -4.54
CA THR A 32 -38.05 11.99 -4.28
C THR A 32 -37.00 12.37 -3.22
N VAL A 33 -36.50 11.41 -2.42
CA VAL A 33 -35.57 11.71 -1.30
C VAL A 33 -34.17 12.17 -1.76
N SER A 34 -33.74 11.87 -2.99
CA SER A 34 -32.35 12.14 -3.40
C SER A 34 -32.08 13.51 -4.04
N GLN A 35 -33.08 14.36 -4.27
CA GLN A 35 -32.89 15.57 -5.11
C GLN A 35 -32.62 16.88 -4.35
N LEU A 36 -32.46 16.86 -3.02
CA LEU A 36 -32.28 18.08 -2.22
C LEU A 36 -30.82 18.43 -1.86
N VAL A 37 -29.83 17.69 -2.35
CA VAL A 37 -28.42 18.08 -2.21
C VAL A 37 -27.97 18.86 -3.45
N ALA A 38 -27.74 20.16 -3.25
CA ALA A 38 -27.06 21.00 -4.24
C ALA A 38 -25.67 20.42 -4.51
N LYS A 39 -25.39 20.13 -5.79
CA LYS A 39 -24.14 19.54 -6.26
C LYS A 39 -22.97 20.54 -6.03
N PRO A 40 -21.90 20.18 -5.31
CA PRO A 40 -20.71 21.02 -5.22
C PRO A 40 -20.07 21.21 -6.61
N PRO A 41 -19.34 22.32 -6.85
CA PRO A 41 -18.74 22.62 -8.14
C PRO A 41 -17.80 21.49 -8.57
N GLN A 42 -18.11 20.86 -9.72
CA GLN A 42 -17.25 19.84 -10.30
C GLN A 42 -15.92 20.48 -10.76
N PRO A 43 -14.76 19.86 -10.46
CA PRO A 43 -13.51 20.23 -11.14
C PRO A 43 -13.67 20.05 -12.66
N PRO A 44 -12.88 20.75 -13.48
CA PRO A 44 -13.04 20.75 -14.94
C PRO A 44 -13.07 19.33 -15.48
N SER A 45 -14.15 19.01 -16.21
CA SER A 45 -14.35 17.71 -16.83
C SER A 45 -13.23 17.42 -17.82
N ARG A 46 -12.48 16.34 -17.59
CA ARG A 46 -11.48 15.80 -18.52
C ARG A 46 -12.15 15.58 -19.90
N PRO A 47 -11.46 15.86 -21.03
CA PRO A 47 -11.96 15.50 -22.35
C PRO A 47 -12.30 13.99 -22.40
N PRO A 48 -13.25 13.58 -23.25
CA PRO A 48 -13.62 12.17 -23.37
C PRO A 48 -12.38 11.36 -23.73
N ALA A 49 -11.96 10.48 -22.83
CA ALA A 49 -10.88 9.53 -23.10
C ALA A 49 -11.31 8.63 -24.27
N ASP A 50 -10.37 8.33 -25.16
CA ASP A 50 -10.62 7.41 -26.26
C ASP A 50 -11.05 6.06 -25.70
N ARG A 51 -12.15 5.49 -26.23
CA ARG A 51 -12.73 4.22 -25.74
C ARG A 51 -11.75 3.03 -25.81
N ASN A 52 -10.66 3.19 -26.55
CA ASN A 52 -9.62 2.18 -26.73
C ASN A 52 -8.38 2.42 -25.85
N GLU A 53 -8.27 3.57 -25.18
CA GLU A 53 -7.22 3.85 -24.20
C GLU A 53 -7.68 3.35 -22.83
N ILE A 54 -7.31 2.11 -22.51
CA ILE A 54 -7.63 1.46 -21.24
C ILE A 54 -6.86 2.10 -20.07
N TRP A 55 -5.72 2.74 -20.36
CA TRP A 55 -4.86 3.39 -19.38
C TRP A 55 -4.72 4.86 -19.71
N ALA A 56 -4.99 5.73 -18.76
CA ALA A 56 -4.70 7.14 -18.89
C ALA A 56 -3.23 7.43 -18.53
N GLU A 57 -2.61 8.45 -19.13
CA GLU A 57 -1.20 8.82 -18.86
C GLU A 57 -0.91 9.13 -17.38
N ASN A 58 -1.93 9.49 -16.61
CA ASN A 58 -1.82 9.74 -15.16
C ASN A 58 -2.02 8.49 -14.29
N GLU A 59 -2.44 7.37 -14.87
CA GLU A 59 -2.68 6.08 -14.19
C GLU A 59 -1.49 5.12 -14.36
N VAL A 60 -0.52 5.46 -15.21
CA VAL A 60 0.74 4.74 -15.34
C VAL A 60 1.76 5.43 -14.45
N ASP A 61 2.21 4.73 -13.40
CA ASP A 61 3.34 5.21 -12.59
C ASP A 61 4.55 5.43 -13.50
N ALA A 62 5.24 6.56 -13.34
CA ALA A 62 6.44 6.86 -14.10
C ALA A 62 7.49 5.77 -13.82
N ASP A 63 7.77 4.92 -14.81
CA ASP A 63 8.80 3.89 -14.70
C ASP A 63 10.14 4.54 -14.35
N ASP A 64 10.86 3.96 -13.38
CA ASP A 64 12.13 4.49 -12.88
C ASP A 64 13.30 4.34 -13.88
N GLY A 65 13.01 4.05 -15.16
CA GLY A 65 14.00 3.86 -16.23
C GLY A 65 14.85 2.61 -16.04
N PHE A 66 14.55 1.80 -15.02
CA PHE A 66 15.21 0.52 -14.84
C PHE A 66 14.74 -0.50 -15.88
N ASP A 67 13.54 -0.35 -16.42
CA ASP A 67 13.02 -1.26 -17.45
C ASP A 67 13.43 -0.85 -18.88
N ALA A 68 14.19 0.23 -19.03
CA ALA A 68 14.87 0.53 -20.29
C ALA A 68 15.85 -0.61 -20.62
N ASP A 69 15.60 -1.27 -21.76
CA ASP A 69 16.39 -2.39 -22.24
C ASP A 69 17.82 -1.93 -22.56
N ASP A 70 18.74 -2.20 -21.64
CA ASP A 70 20.15 -1.83 -21.73
C ASP A 70 21.00 -2.93 -22.40
N GLY A 71 20.37 -3.95 -22.98
CA GLY A 71 21.04 -5.10 -23.62
C GLY A 71 21.83 -6.00 -22.66
N ARG A 72 21.77 -5.75 -21.35
CA ARG A 72 22.43 -6.56 -20.31
C ARG A 72 21.57 -7.77 -19.96
N ALA A 73 22.22 -8.92 -19.78
CA ALA A 73 21.51 -10.14 -19.41
C ALA A 73 21.07 -10.11 -17.94
N ALA A 74 19.84 -10.52 -17.68
CA ALA A 74 19.35 -10.77 -16.32
C ALA A 74 20.12 -11.95 -15.70
N ALA A 75 20.66 -11.77 -14.50
CA ALA A 75 21.38 -12.80 -13.79
C ALA A 75 20.43 -13.72 -13.01
N ALA A 76 20.80 -14.99 -12.86
CA ALA A 76 20.02 -15.94 -12.07
C ALA A 76 20.17 -15.63 -10.58
N TYR A 77 19.05 -15.69 -9.85
CA TYR A 77 19.03 -15.45 -8.40
C TYR A 77 18.19 -16.49 -7.67
N GLU A 78 18.51 -16.67 -6.39
CA GLU A 78 17.81 -17.56 -5.45
C GLU A 78 17.54 -16.77 -4.16
N LEU A 79 16.31 -16.86 -3.63
CA LEU A 79 15.95 -16.33 -2.33
C LEU A 79 15.88 -17.46 -1.30
N VAL A 80 16.64 -17.33 -0.23
CA VAL A 80 16.71 -18.28 0.87
C VAL A 80 16.26 -17.61 2.15
N TYR A 81 15.26 -18.18 2.81
CA TYR A 81 14.77 -17.70 4.10
C TYR A 81 15.55 -18.35 5.23
N LYS A 82 16.13 -17.54 6.13
CA LYS A 82 16.90 -18.01 7.27
C LYS A 82 16.16 -17.65 8.56
N GLN A 83 15.77 -18.70 9.29
CA GLN A 83 15.18 -18.59 10.61
C GLN A 83 16.23 -18.90 11.68
N ARG A 84 16.32 -18.08 12.72
CA ARG A 84 17.12 -18.44 13.90
C ARG A 84 16.28 -19.40 14.73
N VAL A 85 16.83 -20.54 15.09
CA VAL A 85 16.12 -21.54 15.91
C VAL A 85 16.78 -21.57 17.27
N SER A 86 16.01 -21.30 18.31
CA SER A 86 16.48 -21.39 19.70
C SER A 86 16.34 -22.83 20.20
N PRO A 87 17.07 -23.24 21.26
CA PRO A 87 16.84 -24.52 21.89
C PRO A 87 15.39 -24.70 22.38
N GLN A 88 14.71 -23.62 22.78
CA GLN A 88 13.30 -23.68 23.17
C GLN A 88 12.39 -24.07 22.01
N ASP A 89 12.62 -23.52 20.82
CA ASP A 89 11.88 -23.87 19.60
C ASP A 89 12.19 -25.32 19.17
N MET A 90 13.47 -25.72 19.21
CA MET A 90 13.90 -27.08 18.81
C MET A 90 13.47 -28.19 19.78
N PHE A 91 13.54 -27.94 21.10
CA PHE A 91 13.31 -28.99 22.11
C PHE A 91 11.94 -28.93 22.76
N LEU A 92 11.34 -27.73 22.89
CA LEU A 92 10.10 -27.55 23.63
C LEU A 92 8.91 -27.18 22.74
N GLY A 93 9.15 -26.62 21.54
CA GLY A 93 8.08 -26.26 20.59
C GLY A 93 7.06 -25.26 21.13
N ILE A 94 7.46 -24.46 22.13
CA ILE A 94 6.59 -23.50 22.84
C ILE A 94 6.99 -22.05 22.55
N ASP A 95 7.18 -21.70 21.28
CA ASP A 95 7.31 -20.29 20.90
C ASP A 95 5.92 -19.74 20.53
N PRO A 96 5.36 -18.79 21.28
CA PRO A 96 4.04 -18.23 21.00
C PRO A 96 4.05 -17.21 19.85
N THR A 97 5.22 -16.72 19.42
CA THR A 97 5.34 -15.67 18.39
C THR A 97 6.02 -16.18 17.11
N ARG A 98 6.74 -17.29 17.17
CA ARG A 98 7.51 -17.84 16.06
C ARG A 98 6.87 -19.13 15.54
N ASN A 99 6.68 -19.18 14.23
CA ASN A 99 6.17 -20.36 13.53
C ASN A 99 7.32 -21.02 12.74
N PRO A 100 7.25 -22.33 12.46
CA PRO A 100 8.25 -23.04 11.63
C PRO A 100 8.14 -22.70 10.13
N GLY A 101 7.35 -21.70 9.76
CA GLY A 101 7.12 -21.28 8.38
C GLY A 101 7.97 -20.08 7.98
N THR A 102 8.03 -19.80 6.68
CA THR A 102 8.76 -18.64 6.12
C THR A 102 8.21 -17.29 6.58
N ALA A 103 7.03 -17.24 7.19
CA ALA A 103 6.46 -16.02 7.77
C ALA A 103 7.33 -15.47 8.91
N SER A 104 7.97 -16.33 9.71
CA SER A 104 8.71 -15.94 10.92
C SER A 104 10.23 -15.88 10.72
N CYS A 105 10.71 -15.81 9.47
CA CYS A 105 12.15 -15.65 9.20
C CYS A 105 12.64 -14.24 9.56
N GLU A 106 13.78 -14.17 10.23
CA GLU A 106 14.41 -12.90 10.61
C GLU A 106 15.42 -12.41 9.57
N ASP A 107 16.04 -13.32 8.82
CA ASP A 107 17.08 -12.99 7.84
C ASP A 107 16.65 -13.51 6.45
N LEU A 108 16.70 -12.66 5.43
CA LEU A 108 16.48 -13.00 4.02
C LEU A 108 17.82 -13.01 3.30
N VAL A 109 18.19 -14.15 2.70
CA VAL A 109 19.45 -14.30 1.98
C VAL A 109 19.19 -14.38 0.48
N VAL A 110 19.70 -13.41 -0.27
CA VAL A 110 19.61 -13.37 -1.73
C VAL A 110 20.94 -13.80 -2.32
N ARG A 111 20.93 -14.85 -3.13
CA ARG A 111 22.11 -15.36 -3.85
C ARG A 111 21.97 -15.03 -5.32
N ILE A 112 22.90 -14.25 -5.85
CA ILE A 112 22.89 -13.82 -7.25
C ILE A 112 24.12 -14.41 -7.92
N GLN A 113 23.91 -15.18 -8.99
CA GLN A 113 24.99 -15.75 -9.80
C GLN A 113 25.43 -14.72 -10.84
N LEU A 114 26.70 -14.35 -10.82
CA LEU A 114 27.27 -13.32 -11.70
C LEU A 114 28.53 -13.86 -12.40
N PRO A 115 28.37 -14.72 -13.41
CA PRO A 115 29.51 -15.34 -14.08
C PRO A 115 30.41 -14.30 -14.75
N GLY A 116 31.70 -14.32 -14.46
CA GLY A 116 32.68 -13.40 -15.00
C GLY A 116 32.56 -11.94 -14.53
N ALA A 117 31.84 -11.67 -13.43
CA ALA A 117 31.83 -10.38 -12.77
C ALA A 117 32.89 -10.31 -11.65
N LYS A 118 33.38 -9.11 -11.35
CA LYS A 118 34.31 -8.86 -10.24
C LYS A 118 33.61 -8.12 -9.12
N ALA A 119 34.00 -8.41 -7.88
CA ALA A 119 33.45 -7.75 -6.68
C ALA A 119 33.52 -6.21 -6.73
N SER A 120 34.56 -5.64 -7.33
CA SER A 120 34.78 -4.18 -7.39
C SER A 120 33.89 -3.45 -8.40
N GLU A 121 33.22 -4.18 -9.30
CA GLU A 121 32.37 -3.62 -10.36
C GLU A 121 30.87 -3.79 -10.04
N LEU A 122 30.56 -4.14 -8.78
CA LEU A 122 29.20 -4.40 -8.30
C LEU A 122 28.65 -3.17 -7.58
N ASP A 123 27.58 -2.61 -8.13
CA ASP A 123 26.79 -1.57 -7.48
C ASP A 123 25.50 -2.21 -6.95
N LEU A 124 25.43 -2.42 -5.64
CA LEU A 124 24.26 -2.96 -4.94
C LEU A 124 23.51 -1.82 -4.25
N GLU A 125 22.25 -1.64 -4.61
CA GLU A 125 21.31 -0.73 -3.97
C GLU A 125 20.22 -1.56 -3.26
N VAL A 126 20.10 -1.38 -1.95
CA VAL A 126 19.10 -2.06 -1.13
C VAL A 126 18.06 -1.04 -0.70
N GLN A 127 16.81 -1.29 -1.05
CA GLN A 127 15.65 -0.57 -0.56
C GLN A 127 14.80 -1.50 0.28
N ARG A 128 13.92 -0.92 1.08
CA ARG A 128 13.02 -1.65 1.99
C ARG A 128 12.24 -2.79 1.32
N THR A 129 11.81 -2.64 0.07
CA THR A 129 11.00 -3.64 -0.66
C THR A 129 11.61 -4.06 -1.99
N ARG A 130 12.79 -3.54 -2.33
CA ARG A 130 13.40 -3.74 -3.65
C ARG A 130 14.91 -3.83 -3.52
N LEU A 131 15.49 -4.80 -4.20
CA LEU A 131 16.93 -4.92 -4.35
C LEU A 131 17.29 -4.68 -5.80
N THR A 132 18.25 -3.79 -6.03
CA THR A 132 18.74 -3.49 -7.38
C THR A 132 20.25 -3.71 -7.42
N LEU A 133 20.70 -4.53 -8.36
CA LEU A 133 22.11 -4.79 -8.61
C LEU A 133 22.46 -4.35 -10.03
N ARG A 134 23.52 -3.57 -10.16
CA ARG A 134 24.09 -3.16 -11.44
C ARG A 134 25.53 -3.65 -11.56
N THR A 135 25.85 -4.16 -12.73
CA THR A 135 27.18 -4.65 -13.11
C THR A 135 27.34 -4.35 -14.60
N PRO A 136 28.56 -4.17 -15.15
CA PRO A 136 28.74 -3.89 -16.58
C PRO A 136 28.06 -4.91 -17.52
N ARG A 137 27.92 -6.16 -17.09
CA ARG A 137 27.33 -7.26 -17.88
C ARG A 137 25.91 -7.65 -17.49
N HIS A 138 25.54 -7.39 -16.24
CA HIS A 138 24.31 -7.90 -15.65
C HIS A 138 23.57 -6.79 -14.92
N LYS A 139 22.24 -6.87 -14.99
CA LYS A 139 21.33 -5.96 -14.31
C LYS A 139 20.23 -6.80 -13.70
N VAL A 140 19.99 -6.63 -12.40
CA VAL A 140 19.01 -7.42 -11.66
C VAL A 140 18.21 -6.49 -10.77
N ARG A 141 16.88 -6.56 -10.88
CA ARG A 141 15.92 -5.93 -9.98
C ARG A 141 15.04 -7.02 -9.41
N ILE A 142 15.02 -7.12 -8.09
CA ILE A 142 14.23 -8.11 -7.36
C ILE A 142 13.30 -7.36 -6.43
N HIS A 143 12.02 -7.70 -6.49
CA HIS A 143 11.04 -7.26 -5.51
C HIS A 143 11.06 -8.23 -4.34
N LEU A 144 11.31 -7.69 -3.14
CA LEU A 144 11.42 -8.48 -1.92
C LEU A 144 10.02 -8.77 -1.36
N PRO A 145 9.75 -10.00 -0.92
CA PRO A 145 8.42 -10.40 -0.44
C PRO A 145 8.10 -9.84 0.97
N LYS A 146 9.12 -9.48 1.75
CA LYS A 146 8.99 -8.84 3.06
C LYS A 146 9.83 -7.56 3.07
N ALA A 147 9.43 -6.61 3.92
CA ALA A 147 10.22 -5.41 4.16
C ALA A 147 11.54 -5.78 4.84
N VAL A 148 12.65 -5.21 4.36
CA VAL A 148 13.99 -5.40 4.93
C VAL A 148 14.52 -4.09 5.50
N ASP A 149 15.47 -4.21 6.41
CA ASP A 149 16.26 -3.11 6.96
C ASP A 149 17.52 -2.93 6.09
N ASP A 150 17.62 -1.77 5.45
CA ASP A 150 18.70 -1.39 4.54
C ASP A 150 20.03 -1.10 5.26
N GLU A 151 19.98 -0.62 6.51
CA GLU A 151 21.16 -0.24 7.29
C GLU A 151 21.90 -1.45 7.87
N ARG A 152 21.15 -2.50 8.23
CA ARG A 152 21.70 -3.71 8.88
C ARG A 152 22.00 -4.86 7.90
N GLY A 153 21.92 -4.60 6.60
CA GLY A 153 22.26 -5.56 5.55
C GLY A 153 23.75 -5.93 5.53
N ASN A 154 24.06 -7.16 5.16
CA ASN A 154 25.42 -7.64 4.95
C ASN A 154 25.54 -8.31 3.58
N ALA A 155 26.50 -7.87 2.77
CA ALA A 155 26.79 -8.47 1.46
C ALA A 155 28.18 -9.09 1.45
N LYS A 156 28.27 -10.33 0.94
CA LYS A 156 29.50 -11.08 0.79
C LYS A 156 29.66 -11.60 -0.63
N TRP A 157 30.78 -11.29 -1.24
CA TRP A 157 31.18 -11.87 -2.52
C TRP A 157 31.88 -13.23 -2.30
N VAL A 158 31.40 -14.27 -2.98
CA VAL A 158 32.00 -15.61 -3.00
C VAL A 158 32.66 -15.82 -4.35
N ALA A 159 33.96 -15.55 -4.43
CA ALA A 159 34.74 -15.64 -5.66
C ALA A 159 34.77 -17.07 -6.26
N ASP A 160 34.76 -18.10 -5.41
CA ASP A 160 34.82 -19.51 -5.86
C ASP A 160 33.62 -19.92 -6.72
N LYS A 161 32.46 -19.28 -6.50
CA LYS A 161 31.20 -19.58 -7.20
C LYS A 161 30.74 -18.42 -8.08
N GLU A 162 31.51 -17.33 -8.13
CA GLU A 162 31.10 -16.06 -8.75
C GLU A 162 29.69 -15.64 -8.31
N CYS A 163 29.41 -15.77 -7.01
CA CYS A 163 28.10 -15.54 -6.42
C CYS A 163 28.15 -14.40 -5.40
N LEU A 164 27.19 -13.48 -5.49
CA LEU A 164 26.95 -12.47 -4.47
C LEU A 164 25.90 -13.01 -3.48
N GLU A 165 26.26 -13.11 -2.20
CA GLU A 165 25.34 -13.47 -1.13
C GLU A 165 25.01 -12.23 -0.31
N VAL A 166 23.75 -11.80 -0.32
CA VAL A 166 23.26 -10.64 0.42
C VAL A 166 22.33 -11.12 1.53
N THR A 167 22.71 -10.92 2.78
CA THR A 167 21.90 -11.21 3.97
C THR A 167 21.24 -9.92 4.43
N LEU A 168 19.91 -9.89 4.41
CA LEU A 168 19.09 -8.74 4.76
C LEU A 168 18.21 -9.08 5.95
N PRO A 169 18.31 -8.36 7.08
CA PRO A 169 17.39 -8.55 8.19
C PRO A 169 15.99 -8.04 7.81
N VAL A 170 14.98 -8.85 8.12
CA VAL A 170 13.58 -8.58 7.82
C VAL A 170 12.98 -7.73 8.94
N VAL A 171 12.33 -6.63 8.56
CA VAL A 171 11.55 -5.81 9.49
C VAL A 171 10.13 -6.36 9.49
N ASP A 172 9.71 -6.91 10.62
CA ASP A 172 8.33 -7.35 10.76
C ASP A 172 7.42 -6.14 10.94
N THR A 173 6.75 -5.74 9.86
CA THR A 173 5.83 -4.60 9.86
C THR A 173 4.57 -4.87 10.66
N LEU A 174 4.33 -6.11 11.11
CA LEU A 174 3.17 -6.47 11.95
C LEU A 174 3.24 -5.88 13.37
N PHE A 175 4.34 -5.22 13.74
CA PHE A 175 4.51 -4.57 15.05
C PHE A 175 4.52 -3.03 15.02
N LEU A 176 4.36 -2.38 13.86
CA LEU A 176 4.12 -0.94 13.82
C LEU A 176 2.63 -0.67 14.00
N GLY A 177 2.22 -0.44 15.25
CA GLY A 177 1.10 0.45 15.49
C GLY A 177 1.52 1.85 15.03
N ASP A 178 0.74 2.45 14.14
CA ASP A 178 0.82 3.88 13.86
C ASP A 178 0.73 4.65 15.20
N GLU A 179 1.81 5.35 15.56
CA GLU A 179 1.82 6.37 16.61
C GLU A 179 1.79 7.76 15.97
#